data_AF-G4Z633-F1
#
_entry.id   AF-G4Z633-F1
#
_cell.length_a   1.000
_cell.length_b   1.000
_cell.length_c   1.000
_cell.angle_alpha   90.00
_cell.angle_beta   90.00
_cell.angle_gamma   90.00
#
_symmetry.space_group_name_H-M   'P 1'
#
loop_
_entity.id
_entity.type
_entity.pdbx_description
1 polymer ?
#
loop_
_entity_poly.entity_id
_entity_poly.type
_entity_poly.pdbx_seq_one_letter_code
_entity_poly.pdbx_strand_id
1 'polypeptide(L)'
;MLALADQCDSAAAWLQQGGMIELYHRGEADQNLPVQVEQRCPHYQELSRFFQAVVEVPSAVSVSDNSNGAPALVAPEPARNMQELDANAAGPRDKQKRKREPRTNSAPSKKRQKQETRRSTAAASVLQSAKNAARSASPAATRQSEGDFTDTAASRDTKDDLSRRLLECELQQKEDLARCHLEGEREREQVRTNSEQEREEIRMNCEKLLSRHKLLSAGVPIDVVDRAFPL
;
A
#
# COMPACT_ATOMS: atom_id res chain seq x y z
N MET A 1 13.13 -16.35 -14.27
CA MET A 1 12.55 -15.64 -13.11
C MET A 1 11.26 -16.28 -12.59
N LEU A 2 10.49 -17.02 -13.40
CA LEU A 2 9.26 -17.70 -12.95
C LEU A 2 9.48 -18.72 -11.81
N ALA A 3 10.59 -19.47 -11.82
CA ALA A 3 10.86 -20.50 -10.83
C ALA A 3 10.98 -20.00 -9.38
N LEU A 4 11.34 -18.74 -9.15
CA LEU A 4 11.47 -18.19 -7.79
C LEU A 4 10.11 -17.81 -7.21
N ALA A 5 9.21 -17.26 -8.04
CA ALA A 5 7.84 -16.95 -7.64
C ALA A 5 7.09 -18.24 -7.27
N ASP A 6 7.19 -19.27 -8.10
CA ASP A 6 6.55 -20.57 -7.85
C ASP A 6 7.07 -21.23 -6.55
N GLN A 7 8.36 -21.07 -6.23
CA GLN A 7 8.95 -21.55 -4.97
C GLN A 7 8.45 -20.77 -3.76
N CYS A 8 8.26 -19.46 -3.88
CA CYS A 8 7.71 -18.62 -2.81
C CYS A 8 6.24 -18.95 -2.57
N ASP A 9 5.46 -19.11 -3.63
CA ASP A 9 4.04 -19.46 -3.55
C ASP A 9 3.86 -20.86 -2.94
N SER A 10 4.73 -21.81 -3.29
CA SER A 10 4.73 -23.14 -2.67
C SER A 10 5.06 -23.10 -1.18
N ALA A 11 6.04 -22.29 -0.76
CA ALA A 11 6.39 -22.12 0.65
C ALA A 11 5.30 -21.38 1.44
N ALA A 12 4.68 -20.36 0.84
CA ALA A 12 3.55 -19.64 1.42
C ALA A 12 2.31 -20.53 1.59
N ALA A 13 1.97 -21.32 0.57
CA ALA A 13 0.88 -22.28 0.64
C ALA A 13 1.12 -23.35 1.72
N TRP A 14 2.38 -23.80 1.87
CA TRP A 14 2.76 -24.74 2.92
C TRP A 14 2.60 -24.15 4.32
N LEU A 15 3.06 -22.91 4.54
CA LEU A 15 2.87 -22.18 5.80
C LEU A 15 1.40 -21.91 6.11
N GLN A 16 0.60 -21.62 5.08
CA GLN A 16 -0.84 -21.39 5.19
C GLN A 16 -1.58 -22.69 5.55
N GLN A 17 -1.24 -23.81 4.92
CA GLN A 17 -1.83 -25.12 5.21
C GLN A 17 -1.53 -25.59 6.64
N GLY A 18 -0.35 -25.24 7.17
CA GLY A 18 0.01 -25.49 8.56
C GLY A 18 -0.57 -24.51 9.58
N GLY A 19 -1.27 -23.45 9.14
CA GLY A 19 -1.73 -22.37 10.02
C GLY A 19 -0.59 -21.61 10.72
N MET A 20 0.63 -21.71 10.21
CA MET A 20 1.85 -21.17 10.85
C MET A 20 2.35 -19.89 10.20
N ILE A 21 1.66 -19.38 9.19
CA ILE A 21 2.06 -18.18 8.45
C ILE A 21 2.16 -16.95 9.37
N GLU A 22 1.19 -16.75 10.27
CA GLU A 22 1.21 -15.63 11.21
C GLU A 22 2.33 -15.77 12.25
N LEU A 23 2.51 -16.98 12.81
CA LEU A 23 3.56 -17.26 13.79
C LEU A 23 4.95 -17.05 13.18
N TYR A 24 5.14 -17.48 11.94
CA TYR A 24 6.38 -17.28 11.20
C TYR A 24 6.67 -15.79 10.97
N HIS A 25 5.67 -15.01 10.53
CA HIS A 25 5.84 -13.57 10.29
C HIS A 25 6.04 -12.76 11.58
N ARG A 26 5.49 -13.21 12.71
CA ARG A 26 5.69 -12.59 14.03
C ARG A 26 7.03 -12.98 14.67
N GLY A 27 7.74 -13.96 14.12
CA GLY A 27 8.96 -14.51 14.71
C GLY A 27 8.71 -15.37 15.95
N GLU A 28 7.48 -15.83 16.14
CA GLU A 28 7.05 -16.69 17.25
C GLU A 28 7.02 -18.17 16.88
N ALA A 29 7.47 -18.50 15.66
CA ALA A 29 7.55 -19.87 15.19
C ALA A 29 8.64 -20.68 15.90
N ASP A 30 8.41 -21.99 16.00
CA ASP A 30 9.41 -22.95 16.48
C ASP A 30 10.72 -22.84 15.70
N GLN A 31 11.86 -23.07 16.37
CA GLN A 31 13.20 -22.96 15.78
C GLN A 31 13.41 -23.83 14.53
N ASN A 32 12.59 -24.88 14.35
CA ASN A 32 12.63 -25.76 13.19
C ASN A 32 11.89 -25.19 11.97
N LEU A 33 10.95 -24.26 12.16
CA LEU A 33 10.12 -23.73 11.09
C LEU A 33 10.93 -22.86 10.11
N PRO A 34 11.80 -21.92 10.55
CA PRO A 34 12.62 -21.13 9.63
C PRO A 34 13.57 -21.97 8.78
N VAL A 35 14.14 -23.03 9.35
CA VAL A 35 15.02 -23.95 8.62
C VAL A 35 14.27 -24.67 7.50
N GLN A 36 13.02 -25.10 7.76
CA GLN A 36 12.19 -25.77 6.74
C GLN A 36 11.73 -24.80 5.64
N VAL A 37 11.46 -23.55 5.99
CA VAL A 37 11.12 -22.51 5.02
C VAL A 37 12.34 -22.15 4.16
N GLU A 38 13.51 -22.02 4.76
CA GLU A 38 14.78 -21.74 4.06
C GLU A 38 15.19 -22.88 3.11
N GLN A 39 14.96 -24.13 3.50
CA GLN A 39 15.16 -25.29 2.62
C GLN A 39 14.27 -25.29 1.39
N ARG A 40 13.04 -24.77 1.51
CA ARG A 40 12.07 -24.70 0.41
C ARG A 40 12.24 -23.46 -0.45
N CYS A 41 12.60 -22.34 0.18
CA CYS A 41 12.79 -21.06 -0.47
C CYS A 41 13.86 -20.26 0.29
N PRO A 42 15.12 -20.24 -0.20
CA PRO A 42 16.23 -19.56 0.46
C PRO A 42 16.01 -18.05 0.62
N HIS A 43 15.21 -17.43 -0.25
CA HIS A 43 14.95 -15.99 -0.26
C HIS A 43 13.58 -15.61 0.34
N TYR A 44 12.90 -16.55 1.00
CA TYR A 44 11.55 -16.32 1.50
C TYR A 44 11.48 -15.15 2.49
N GLN A 45 12.48 -14.99 3.35
CA GLN A 45 12.50 -13.92 4.34
C GLN A 45 12.63 -12.53 3.70
N GLU A 46 13.41 -12.41 2.63
CA GLU A 46 13.58 -11.16 1.88
C GLU A 46 12.29 -10.82 1.11
N LEU A 47 11.62 -11.83 0.57
CA LEU A 47 10.40 -11.68 -0.23
C LEU A 47 9.13 -11.54 0.62
N SER A 48 9.12 -12.06 1.85
CA SER A 48 7.99 -12.01 2.79
C SER A 48 7.47 -10.59 3.04
N ARG A 49 8.36 -9.60 3.04
CA ARG A 49 8.01 -8.18 3.23
C ARG A 49 7.13 -7.63 2.11
N PHE A 50 7.27 -8.17 0.90
CA PHE A 50 6.44 -7.77 -0.24
C PHE A 50 5.06 -8.42 -0.18
N PHE A 51 4.95 -9.62 0.41
CA PHE A 51 3.66 -10.30 0.59
C PHE A 51 2.84 -9.70 1.73
N GLN A 52 3.47 -9.18 2.80
CA GLN A 52 2.77 -8.47 3.88
C GLN A 52 2.01 -7.23 3.39
N ALA A 53 2.57 -6.51 2.41
CA ALA A 53 1.94 -5.32 1.84
C ALA A 53 0.63 -5.61 1.09
N VAL A 54 0.37 -6.87 0.71
CA VAL A 54 -0.82 -7.28 -0.04
C VAL A 54 -1.93 -7.82 0.87
N VAL A 55 -1.60 -8.24 2.10
CA VAL A 55 -2.56 -8.87 3.03
C VAL A 55 -3.25 -7.84 3.95
N GLU A 56 -2.77 -6.60 4.05
CA GLU A 56 -3.43 -5.52 4.79
C GLU A 56 -4.56 -4.82 3.98
N VAL A 57 -5.44 -5.60 3.34
CA VAL A 57 -6.77 -5.11 2.93
C VAL A 57 -7.77 -5.62 3.97
N PRO A 58 -8.48 -4.73 4.70
CA PRO A 58 -9.37 -5.13 5.77
C PRO A 58 -10.63 -5.78 5.19
N SER A 59 -10.67 -7.11 5.12
CA SER A 59 -11.91 -7.84 4.90
C SER A 59 -12.66 -7.96 6.23
N ALA A 60 -13.33 -6.86 6.58
CA ALA A 60 -14.33 -6.85 7.63
C ALA A 60 -15.69 -7.29 7.09
N VAL A 61 -15.83 -8.53 6.59
CA VAL A 61 -17.12 -9.27 6.61
C VAL A 61 -16.84 -10.77 6.46
N SER A 62 -17.19 -11.56 7.46
CA SER A 62 -17.58 -12.96 7.26
C SER A 62 -18.71 -13.27 8.22
N VAL A 63 -19.92 -12.91 7.75
CA VAL A 63 -21.15 -13.57 8.14
C VAL A 63 -21.09 -14.96 7.50
N SER A 64 -20.81 -15.99 8.31
CA SER A 64 -21.05 -17.38 7.91
C SER A 64 -22.31 -17.85 8.62
N ASP A 65 -23.42 -17.59 7.96
CA ASP A 65 -24.63 -18.41 8.04
C ASP A 65 -24.32 -19.71 7.28
N ASN A 66 -24.32 -20.87 7.97
CA ASN A 66 -24.32 -22.15 7.27
C ASN A 66 -25.14 -23.19 8.05
N SER A 67 -26.35 -23.36 7.54
CA SER A 67 -27.35 -24.37 7.82
C SER A 67 -26.85 -25.81 7.57
N ASN A 68 -27.10 -26.69 8.53
CA ASN A 68 -27.39 -28.13 8.42
C ASN A 68 -27.55 -28.65 9.86
N GLY A 69 -28.62 -29.26 10.34
CA GLY A 69 -29.69 -30.01 9.71
C GLY A 69 -29.87 -31.29 10.53
N ALA A 70 -30.87 -31.36 11.42
CA ALA A 70 -31.47 -32.61 11.89
C ALA A 70 -32.84 -32.36 12.56
N PRO A 71 -33.81 -33.27 12.40
CA PRO A 71 -35.24 -33.01 12.64
C PRO A 71 -35.72 -33.59 13.98
N ALA A 72 -36.72 -32.95 14.61
CA ALA A 72 -37.74 -33.66 15.41
C ALA A 72 -38.84 -32.70 15.90
N LEU A 73 -40.05 -32.98 15.43
CA LEU A 73 -41.34 -32.98 16.12
C LEU A 73 -41.84 -31.76 16.94
N VAL A 74 -43.13 -31.49 16.69
CA VAL A 74 -44.19 -30.93 17.55
C VAL A 74 -44.66 -29.51 17.16
N ALA A 75 -45.72 -29.49 16.35
CA ALA A 75 -46.80 -28.48 16.42
C ALA A 75 -47.82 -28.92 17.52
N PRO A 76 -48.81 -28.11 17.98
CA PRO A 76 -49.32 -26.83 17.44
C PRO A 76 -49.67 -25.71 18.49
N GLU A 77 -49.86 -24.47 18.00
CA GLU A 77 -50.87 -23.39 18.31
C GLU A 77 -51.46 -23.15 19.75
N PRO A 78 -52.25 -22.07 20.01
CA PRO A 78 -52.12 -20.63 19.67
C PRO A 78 -52.55 -19.68 20.85
N ALA A 79 -52.59 -18.37 20.56
CA ALA A 79 -53.54 -17.35 21.07
C ALA A 79 -53.16 -16.38 22.22
N ARG A 80 -53.47 -15.10 21.91
CA ARG A 80 -53.85 -13.95 22.77
C ARG A 80 -52.72 -13.37 23.66
N ASN A 81 -52.57 -12.04 23.80
CA ASN A 81 -53.62 -11.11 24.20
C ASN A 81 -53.24 -9.64 23.88
N MET A 82 -54.25 -8.83 23.59
CA MET A 82 -54.24 -7.38 23.48
C MET A 82 -54.28 -6.69 24.86
N GLN A 83 -53.71 -5.49 24.94
CA GLN A 83 -54.08 -4.36 25.80
C GLN A 83 -53.08 -3.24 25.40
N GLU A 84 -53.41 -2.16 24.68
CA GLU A 84 -54.45 -1.13 24.78
C GLU A 84 -54.47 -0.32 26.09
N LEU A 85 -54.49 1.01 25.90
CA LEU A 85 -54.73 2.12 26.84
C LEU A 85 -53.47 2.63 27.57
N ASP A 86 -53.16 3.93 27.67
CA ASP A 86 -53.97 5.11 27.34
C ASP A 86 -53.12 6.39 27.29
N ALA A 87 -53.74 7.44 26.74
CA ALA A 87 -53.22 8.77 26.51
C ALA A 87 -52.99 9.63 27.78
N ASN A 88 -52.16 10.68 27.63
CA ASN A 88 -52.42 12.09 28.00
C ASN A 88 -51.11 12.91 27.82
N ALA A 89 -50.99 13.82 26.86
CA ALA A 89 -51.62 15.14 26.71
C ALA A 89 -50.94 16.28 27.52
N ALA A 90 -50.49 17.29 26.77
CA ALA A 90 -50.25 18.71 27.12
C ALA A 90 -49.21 19.03 28.22
N GLY A 91 -48.29 19.97 28.07
CA GLY A 91 -48.20 21.12 27.17
C GLY A 91 -46.93 21.96 27.46
N PRO A 92 -46.82 23.16 26.87
CA PRO A 92 -45.56 23.81 26.52
C PRO A 92 -45.13 24.94 27.47
N ARG A 93 -43.84 25.34 27.42
CA ARG A 93 -43.22 26.62 27.84
C ARG A 93 -41.70 26.43 27.87
N ASP A 94 -40.81 27.40 27.65
CA ASP A 94 -40.88 28.77 27.22
C ASP A 94 -39.46 29.16 26.74
N LYS A 95 -39.38 30.31 26.09
CA LYS A 95 -38.23 30.89 25.41
C LYS A 95 -37.05 31.19 26.35
N GLN A 96 -35.81 30.95 25.91
CA GLN A 96 -34.71 31.83 26.29
C GLN A 96 -33.67 32.03 25.18
N LYS A 97 -33.84 33.17 24.49
CA LYS A 97 -32.81 33.91 23.76
C LYS A 97 -31.63 34.22 24.70
N ARG A 98 -30.41 33.90 24.30
CA ARG A 98 -29.24 34.73 24.62
C ARG A 98 -28.35 34.93 23.40
N LYS A 99 -28.39 36.18 22.91
CA LYS A 99 -27.38 36.81 22.06
C LYS A 99 -26.02 36.76 22.75
N ARG A 100 -24.95 36.48 22.02
CA ARG A 100 -23.77 37.37 21.92
C ARG A 100 -22.82 36.90 20.82
N GLU A 101 -22.45 37.85 19.99
CA GLU A 101 -21.54 37.77 18.84
C GLU A 101 -20.05 37.87 19.29
N PRO A 102 -19.11 38.26 18.40
CA PRO A 102 -17.98 37.45 18.00
C PRO A 102 -16.69 37.88 18.72
N ARG A 103 -15.69 37.00 18.77
CA ARG A 103 -14.34 37.43 19.15
C ARG A 103 -13.32 37.08 18.09
N THR A 104 -12.83 38.17 17.52
CA THR A 104 -11.66 38.34 16.67
C THR A 104 -10.37 38.17 17.47
N ASN A 105 -9.27 37.97 16.72
CA ASN A 105 -7.86 38.07 17.11
C ASN A 105 -7.33 36.79 17.79
N SER A 106 -6.19 36.19 17.41
CA SER A 106 -4.98 36.73 16.78
C SER A 106 -4.02 35.59 16.38
N ALA A 107 -3.47 35.70 15.16
CA ALA A 107 -2.06 35.56 14.73
C ALA A 107 -1.12 34.44 15.26
N PRO A 108 -0.12 34.02 14.44
CA PRO A 108 0.60 32.76 14.57
C PRO A 108 1.87 32.88 15.41
N SER A 109 2.08 31.95 16.35
CA SER A 109 3.35 31.85 17.08
C SER A 109 4.31 30.89 16.38
N LYS A 110 5.30 31.51 15.73
CA LYS A 110 6.58 30.92 15.33
C LYS A 110 7.26 30.33 16.57
N LYS A 111 7.56 29.03 16.55
CA LYS A 111 8.75 28.49 17.23
C LYS A 111 9.53 27.62 16.27
N ARG A 112 10.60 28.23 15.75
CA ARG A 112 11.80 27.54 15.27
C ARG A 112 12.31 26.71 16.43
N GLN A 113 12.39 25.38 16.27
CA GLN A 113 13.34 24.60 17.03
C GLN A 113 14.14 23.73 16.06
N LYS A 114 15.41 24.14 15.99
CA LYS A 114 16.54 23.60 15.29
C LYS A 114 16.99 22.32 16.00
N GLN A 115 16.97 21.20 15.28
CA GLN A 115 17.82 20.02 15.50
C GLN A 115 17.85 19.29 14.15
N GLU A 116 18.77 19.66 13.27
CA GLU A 116 20.12 19.08 13.22
C GLU A 116 20.06 17.60 12.81
N THR A 117 19.96 17.44 11.48
CA THR A 117 20.79 16.55 10.67
C THR A 117 21.62 15.54 11.44
N ARG A 118 21.08 14.33 11.60
CA ARG A 118 21.85 13.10 11.52
C ARG A 118 21.36 12.31 10.32
N ARG A 119 21.79 12.75 9.13
CA ARG A 119 21.91 11.90 7.95
C ARG A 119 22.98 10.87 8.29
N SER A 120 22.56 9.71 8.75
CA SER A 120 23.42 8.54 8.83
C SER A 120 23.82 8.16 7.40
N THR A 121 25.08 8.43 7.08
CA THR A 121 25.77 7.90 5.91
C THR A 121 25.86 6.38 6.04
N ALA A 122 24.92 5.68 5.44
CA ALA A 122 25.04 4.26 5.10
C ALA A 122 25.01 4.14 3.57
N ALA A 123 26.01 4.73 2.92
CA ALA A 123 26.29 4.56 1.51
C ALA A 123 27.79 4.25 1.36
N ALA A 124 28.19 3.11 1.90
CA ALA A 124 29.49 2.51 1.65
C ALA A 124 29.39 1.01 1.95
N SER A 125 28.81 0.23 1.04
CA SER A 125 29.18 -1.18 0.81
C SER A 125 28.27 -1.84 -0.24
N VAL A 126 28.33 -1.44 -1.52
CA VAL A 126 27.92 -2.32 -2.64
C VAL A 126 28.75 -1.96 -3.89
N LEU A 127 30.06 -2.17 -3.84
CA LEU A 127 30.91 -2.17 -5.04
C LEU A 127 32.04 -3.21 -4.88
N GLN A 128 31.69 -4.44 -4.52
CA GLN A 128 32.60 -5.59 -4.61
C GLN A 128 31.82 -6.88 -4.90
N SER A 129 31.25 -7.01 -6.11
CA SER A 129 30.90 -8.33 -6.67
C SER A 129 30.60 -8.22 -8.16
N ALA A 130 31.63 -7.92 -8.95
CA ALA A 130 31.60 -8.11 -10.41
C ALA A 130 33.01 -8.29 -10.98
N LYS A 131 33.90 -9.01 -10.26
CA LYS A 131 35.30 -9.23 -10.72
C LYS A 131 35.76 -10.68 -10.75
N ASN A 132 34.85 -11.65 -10.68
CA ASN A 132 35.19 -13.07 -10.74
C ASN A 132 34.33 -13.83 -11.77
N ALA A 133 34.46 -13.49 -13.05
CA ALA A 133 33.89 -14.28 -14.15
C ALA A 133 34.69 -14.10 -15.44
N ALA A 134 36.01 -14.23 -15.38
CA ALA A 134 36.87 -14.34 -16.57
C ALA A 134 38.22 -14.98 -16.20
N ARG A 135 38.20 -16.22 -15.72
CA ARG A 135 39.43 -16.96 -15.46
C ARG A 135 39.26 -18.48 -15.60
N SER A 136 38.89 -18.94 -16.80
CA SER A 136 39.16 -20.31 -17.23
C SER A 136 38.93 -20.48 -18.74
N ALA A 137 39.88 -20.01 -19.54
CA ALA A 137 40.10 -20.53 -20.88
C ALA A 137 41.55 -20.23 -21.27
N SER A 138 42.44 -21.14 -20.90
CA SER A 138 43.74 -21.26 -21.53
C SER A 138 43.53 -22.03 -22.84
N PRO A 139 44.04 -21.51 -23.96
CA PRO A 139 44.77 -22.40 -24.85
C PRO A 139 46.21 -21.88 -25.01
N ALA A 140 47.13 -22.79 -24.71
CA ALA A 140 48.55 -22.60 -24.89
C ALA A 140 48.90 -22.38 -26.37
N ALA A 141 49.64 -21.30 -26.59
CA ALA A 141 50.80 -21.16 -27.46
C ALA A 141 50.78 -21.78 -28.89
N THR A 142 51.02 -20.88 -29.85
CA THR A 142 52.15 -20.92 -30.82
C THR A 142 51.64 -20.67 -32.24
N ARG A 143 51.88 -19.47 -32.76
CA ARG A 143 52.68 -19.29 -33.98
C ARG A 143 52.97 -17.82 -34.23
N GLN A 144 54.23 -17.61 -34.60
CA GLN A 144 54.86 -16.38 -35.00
C GLN A 144 54.13 -15.74 -36.19
N SER A 145 54.01 -14.42 -36.16
CA SER A 145 54.04 -13.59 -37.37
C SER A 145 54.68 -12.26 -36.99
N GLU A 146 55.96 -12.14 -37.32
CA GLU A 146 56.59 -10.85 -37.55
C GLU A 146 55.86 -10.23 -38.76
N GLY A 147 55.16 -9.13 -38.53
CA GLY A 147 54.31 -8.49 -39.52
C GLY A 147 54.08 -7.04 -39.14
N ASP A 148 55.00 -6.20 -39.59
CA ASP A 148 54.79 -4.85 -40.08
C ASP A 148 54.21 -3.79 -39.11
N PHE A 149 55.09 -2.89 -38.70
CA PHE A 149 54.84 -1.78 -37.78
C PHE A 149 54.45 -0.52 -38.56
N THR A 150 53.36 -0.56 -39.33
CA THR A 150 52.77 0.66 -39.91
C THR A 150 51.25 0.62 -39.89
N ASP A 151 50.65 0.55 -38.69
CA ASP A 151 49.22 0.85 -38.56
C ASP A 151 48.83 1.36 -37.16
N THR A 152 49.50 2.43 -36.71
CA THR A 152 49.15 3.13 -35.46
C THR A 152 48.04 4.17 -35.63
N ALA A 153 47.57 4.40 -36.86
CA ALA A 153 46.48 5.34 -37.15
C ALA A 153 45.09 4.74 -36.88
N ALA A 154 44.83 3.50 -37.30
CA ALA A 154 43.53 2.83 -37.13
C ALA A 154 43.15 2.52 -35.66
N SER A 155 44.12 2.50 -34.74
CA SER A 155 43.88 2.21 -33.33
C SER A 155 43.39 3.42 -32.52
N ARG A 156 43.60 4.66 -32.99
CA ARG A 156 43.15 5.87 -32.27
C ARG A 156 41.64 6.09 -32.39
N ASP A 157 41.07 5.84 -33.57
CA ASP A 157 39.63 6.06 -33.83
C ASP A 157 38.71 5.19 -32.96
N THR A 158 39.16 3.98 -32.61
CA THR A 158 38.38 3.05 -31.76
C THR A 158 38.31 3.48 -30.29
N LYS A 159 39.34 4.18 -29.78
CA LYS A 159 39.37 4.67 -28.40
C LYS A 159 38.43 5.87 -28.21
N ASP A 160 38.36 6.72 -29.21
CA ASP A 160 37.45 7.88 -29.20
C ASP A 160 36.00 7.46 -29.40
N ASP A 161 35.73 6.37 -30.14
CA ASP A 161 34.39 5.79 -30.25
C ASP A 161 33.93 5.17 -28.92
N LEU A 162 34.78 4.39 -28.24
CA LEU A 162 34.44 3.82 -26.94
C LEU A 162 34.19 4.90 -25.89
N SER A 163 35.02 5.95 -25.86
CA SER A 163 34.86 7.06 -24.92
C SER A 163 33.55 7.83 -25.16
N ARG A 164 33.16 8.02 -26.43
CA ARG A 164 31.86 8.61 -26.79
C ARG A 164 30.69 7.76 -26.33
N ARG A 165 30.72 6.45 -26.57
CA ARG A 165 29.67 5.54 -26.13
C ARG A 165 29.53 5.49 -24.61
N LEU A 166 30.64 5.51 -23.88
CA LEU A 166 30.62 5.57 -22.41
C LEU A 166 29.93 6.85 -21.91
N LEU A 167 30.28 8.00 -22.50
CA LEU A 167 29.65 9.27 -22.15
C LEU A 167 28.15 9.27 -22.47
N GLU A 168 27.76 8.71 -23.61
CA GLU A 168 26.36 8.57 -24.02
C GLU A 168 25.58 7.66 -23.05
N CYS A 169 26.15 6.53 -22.64
CA CYS A 169 25.56 5.66 -21.62
C CYS A 169 25.39 6.39 -20.27
N GLU A 170 26.39 7.16 -19.84
CA GLU A 170 26.29 7.94 -18.60
C GLU A 170 25.22 9.03 -18.68
N LEU A 171 25.08 9.67 -19.84
CA LEU A 171 24.08 10.70 -20.08
C LEU A 171 22.68 10.08 -20.07
N GLN A 172 22.49 8.98 -20.80
CA GLN A 172 21.23 8.24 -20.82
C GLN A 172 20.83 7.77 -19.41
N GLN A 173 21.78 7.23 -18.64
CA GLN A 173 21.51 6.81 -17.26
C GLN A 173 21.04 7.99 -16.40
N LYS A 174 21.64 9.17 -16.54
CA LYS A 174 21.23 10.36 -15.80
C LYS A 174 19.84 10.84 -16.22
N GLU A 175 19.52 10.79 -17.51
CA GLU A 175 18.20 11.12 -18.03
C GLU A 175 17.12 10.17 -17.53
N ASP A 176 17.38 8.87 -17.51
CA ASP A 176 16.44 7.86 -17.02
C ASP A 176 16.19 8.02 -15.51
N LEU A 177 17.23 8.32 -14.73
CA LEU A 177 17.08 8.64 -13.31
C LEU A 177 16.25 9.91 -13.08
N ALA A 178 16.49 10.96 -13.86
CA ALA A 178 15.71 12.18 -13.78
C ALA A 178 14.24 11.95 -14.15
N ARG A 179 13.98 11.14 -15.20
CA ARG A 179 12.63 10.76 -15.63
C ARG A 179 11.92 9.98 -14.53
N CYS A 180 12.55 8.97 -13.97
CA CYS A 180 12.00 8.18 -12.86
C CYS A 180 11.66 9.06 -11.65
N HIS A 181 12.51 10.04 -11.32
CA HIS A 181 12.23 10.99 -10.24
C HIS A 181 11.01 11.85 -10.51
N LEU A 182 10.92 12.44 -11.71
CA LEU A 182 9.79 13.29 -12.11
C LEU A 182 8.47 12.50 -12.18
N GLU A 183 8.51 11.28 -12.71
CA GLU A 183 7.36 10.38 -12.76
C GLU A 183 6.89 10.02 -11.35
N GLY A 184 7.82 9.64 -10.47
CA GLY A 184 7.49 9.37 -9.07
C GLY A 184 6.95 10.60 -8.33
N GLU A 185 7.43 11.81 -8.61
CA GLU A 185 6.85 13.04 -8.04
C GLU A 185 5.43 13.28 -8.56
N ARG A 186 5.20 13.10 -9.86
CA ARG A 186 3.89 13.24 -10.49
C ARG A 186 2.87 12.27 -9.90
N GLU A 187 3.24 10.99 -9.77
CA GLU A 187 2.36 9.98 -9.17
C GLU A 187 2.03 10.29 -7.71
N ARG A 188 3.03 10.71 -6.92
CA ARG A 188 2.79 11.12 -5.52
C ARG A 188 1.83 12.29 -5.43
N GLU A 189 1.97 13.28 -6.31
CA GLU A 189 1.06 14.43 -6.33
C GLU A 189 -0.33 14.02 -6.77
N GLN A 190 -0.46 13.15 -7.77
CA GLN A 190 -1.75 12.61 -8.21
C GLN A 190 -2.47 11.83 -7.10
N VAL A 191 -1.75 11.03 -6.33
CA VAL A 191 -2.33 10.32 -5.18
C VAL A 191 -2.82 11.31 -4.12
N ARG A 192 -2.08 12.40 -3.87
CA ARG A 192 -2.53 13.45 -2.94
C ARG A 192 -3.81 14.11 -3.42
N THR A 193 -3.86 14.56 -4.68
CA THR A 193 -5.05 15.21 -5.23
C THR A 193 -6.27 14.28 -5.21
N ASN A 194 -6.10 13.01 -5.56
CA ASN A 194 -7.18 12.03 -5.52
C ASN A 194 -7.68 11.82 -4.08
N SER A 195 -6.77 11.68 -3.12
CA SER A 195 -7.14 11.50 -1.71
C SER A 195 -7.85 12.73 -1.13
N GLU A 196 -7.49 13.95 -1.56
CA GLU A 196 -8.17 15.18 -1.16
C GLU A 196 -9.57 15.26 -1.77
N GLN A 197 -9.73 14.87 -3.04
CA GLN A 197 -11.01 14.81 -3.71
C GLN A 197 -11.95 13.80 -3.05
N GLU A 198 -11.47 12.59 -2.72
CA GLU A 198 -12.26 11.58 -2.01
C GLU A 198 -12.69 12.07 -0.62
N ARG A 199 -11.81 12.74 0.11
CA ARG A 199 -12.14 13.34 1.41
C ARG A 199 -13.21 14.43 1.29
N GLU A 200 -13.12 15.25 0.26
CA GLU A 200 -14.11 16.29 -0.04
C GLU A 200 -15.46 15.67 -0.37
N GLU A 201 -15.49 14.62 -1.20
CA GLU A 201 -16.70 13.90 -1.56
C GLU A 201 -17.37 13.26 -0.32
N ILE A 202 -16.59 12.58 0.53
CA ILE A 202 -17.08 12.02 1.78
C ILE A 202 -17.67 13.11 2.66
N ARG A 203 -16.99 14.26 2.80
CA ARG A 203 -17.49 15.38 3.60
C ARG A 203 -18.83 15.88 3.07
N MET A 204 -18.92 16.12 1.78
CA MET A 204 -20.16 16.57 1.12
C MET A 204 -21.29 15.56 1.29
N ASN A 205 -21.01 14.26 1.18
CA ASN A 205 -22.00 13.21 1.38
C ASN A 205 -22.47 13.14 2.83
N CYS A 206 -21.56 13.28 3.81
CA CYS A 206 -21.94 13.38 5.22
C CYS A 206 -22.83 14.60 5.49
N GLU A 207 -22.52 15.76 4.90
CA GLU A 207 -23.34 16.96 5.04
C GLU A 207 -24.75 16.81 4.43
N LYS A 208 -24.84 16.17 3.26
CA LYS A 208 -26.13 15.81 2.63
C LYS A 208 -26.94 14.87 3.51
N LEU A 209 -26.33 13.80 4.03
CA LEU A 209 -26.98 12.83 4.91
C LEU A 209 -27.47 13.49 6.21
N LEU A 210 -26.66 14.37 6.79
CA LEU A 210 -27.05 15.12 7.98
C LEU A 210 -28.24 16.06 7.71
N SER A 211 -28.24 16.71 6.55
CA SER A 211 -29.35 17.59 6.11
C SER A 211 -30.63 16.80 5.88
N ARG A 212 -30.54 15.65 5.19
CA ARG A 212 -31.64 14.69 5.00
C ARG A 212 -32.20 14.23 6.35
N HIS A 213 -31.34 13.80 7.27
CA HIS A 213 -31.75 13.39 8.62
C HIS A 213 -32.48 14.50 9.38
N LYS A 214 -31.99 15.75 9.32
CA LYS A 214 -32.64 16.91 9.96
C LYS A 214 -34.03 17.17 9.40
N LEU A 215 -34.23 17.06 8.08
CA LEU A 215 -35.53 17.26 7.45
C LEU A 215 -36.52 16.14 7.81
N LEU A 216 -36.08 14.89 7.76
CA LEU A 216 -36.92 13.76 8.18
C LEU A 216 -37.30 13.87 9.66
N SER A 217 -36.35 14.26 10.52
CA SER A 217 -36.60 14.49 11.95
C SER A 217 -37.59 15.64 12.21
N ALA A 218 -37.66 16.61 11.29
CA ALA A 218 -38.64 17.70 11.34
C ALA A 218 -40.03 17.30 10.79
N GLY A 219 -40.22 16.05 10.35
CA GLY A 219 -41.49 15.55 9.83
C GLY A 219 -41.72 15.85 8.34
N VAL A 220 -40.69 16.23 7.59
CA VAL A 220 -40.82 16.41 6.13
C VAL A 220 -41.01 15.02 5.47
N PRO A 221 -42.00 14.84 4.58
CA PRO A 221 -42.23 13.57 3.90
C PRO A 221 -41.02 13.13 3.09
N ILE A 222 -40.73 11.82 3.10
CA ILE A 222 -39.56 11.23 2.45
C ILE A 222 -39.48 11.57 0.94
N ASP A 223 -40.62 11.55 0.24
CA ASP A 223 -40.70 11.86 -1.20
C ASP A 223 -40.27 13.29 -1.54
N VAL A 224 -40.41 14.22 -0.59
CA VAL A 224 -39.97 15.61 -0.75
C VAL A 224 -38.48 15.72 -0.46
N VAL A 225 -37.98 15.01 0.56
CA VAL A 225 -36.57 15.01 0.93
C VAL A 225 -35.72 14.33 -0.15
N ASP A 226 -36.15 13.20 -0.69
CA ASP A 226 -35.41 12.46 -1.72
C ASP A 226 -35.37 13.21 -3.06
N ARG A 227 -36.39 14.02 -3.36
CA ARG A 227 -36.36 14.96 -4.49
C ARG A 227 -35.34 16.09 -4.31
N ALA A 228 -35.12 16.54 -3.09
CA ALA A 228 -34.19 17.64 -2.78
C ALA A 228 -32.75 17.17 -2.56
N PHE A 229 -32.56 15.95 -2.03
CA PHE A 229 -31.27 15.35 -1.70
C PHE A 229 -31.21 13.90 -2.21
N PRO A 230 -31.02 13.70 -3.52
CA PRO A 230 -30.86 12.36 -4.07
C PRO A 230 -29.58 11.72 -3.52
N LEU A 231 -29.69 10.44 -3.16
CA LEU A 231 -28.58 9.57 -2.80
C LEU A 231 -28.01 8.90 -4.05
#